data_AF-A0A2T6LCW9-F1
#
_entry.id   AF-A0A2T6LCW9-F1
#
_cell.length_a   1.000
_cell.length_b   1.000
_cell.length_c   1.000
_cell.angle_alpha   90.00
_cell.angle_beta   90.00
_cell.angle_gamma   90.00
#
_symmetry.space_group_name_H-M   'P 1'
#
loop_
_entity.id
_entity.type
_entity.pdbx_description
1 polymer ?
#
loop_
_entity_poly.entity_id
_entity_poly.type
_entity_poly.pdbx_seq_one_letter_code
_entity_poly.pdbx_strand_id
1 'polypeptide(L)'
;MSEVPDWKHRADYIRTRSTRKGSAGETNIEPEWADEAFIDPHAVTFSPDPASKSGSSDRTIGWSETAGFLITVITVLEGTKVWGANAWRSNDVDQRHYENDKQNEGEQEEEQ
;
A
#
# COMPACT_ATOMS: atom_id res chain seq x y z
N MET A 1 -8.69 -2.25 16.66
CA MET A 1 -8.36 -3.04 15.45
C MET A 1 -8.51 -2.07 14.30
N SER A 2 -7.42 -1.71 13.63
CA SER A 2 -7.50 -1.00 12.35
C SER A 2 -8.27 -1.89 11.38
N GLU A 3 -9.23 -1.30 10.65
CA GLU A 3 -9.98 -2.01 9.63
C GLU A 3 -9.06 -2.20 8.41
N VAL A 4 -8.77 -3.45 8.05
CA VAL A 4 -8.00 -3.78 6.85
C VAL A 4 -8.88 -3.71 5.60
N PRO A 5 -8.32 -3.48 4.40
CA PRO A 5 -9.12 -3.40 3.17
C PRO A 5 -9.87 -4.71 2.86
N ASP A 6 -11.11 -4.61 2.42
CA ASP A 6 -11.84 -5.78 1.89
C ASP A 6 -11.42 -6.06 0.43
N TRP A 7 -10.80 -7.21 0.21
CA TRP A 7 -10.29 -7.66 -1.09
C TRP A 7 -11.25 -8.52 -1.90
N LYS A 8 -12.53 -8.67 -1.50
CA LYS A 8 -13.55 -9.52 -2.14
C LYS A 8 -13.59 -9.42 -3.67
N HIS A 9 -13.34 -8.24 -4.22
CA HIS A 9 -13.41 -7.98 -5.66
C HIS A 9 -12.06 -8.05 -6.39
N ARG A 10 -10.94 -8.04 -5.67
CA ARG A 10 -9.60 -7.80 -6.24
C ARG A 10 -8.51 -8.77 -5.77
N ALA A 11 -8.80 -9.68 -4.86
CA ALA A 11 -7.84 -10.67 -4.38
C ALA A 11 -7.15 -11.43 -5.53
N ASP A 12 -7.92 -12.05 -6.43
CA ASP A 12 -7.34 -12.77 -7.57
C ASP A 12 -6.60 -11.85 -8.55
N TYR A 13 -7.04 -10.60 -8.67
CA TYR A 13 -6.40 -9.62 -9.54
C TYR A 13 -4.96 -9.29 -9.08
N ILE A 14 -4.74 -9.10 -7.78
CA ILE A 14 -3.40 -8.80 -7.24
C ILE A 14 -2.52 -10.06 -7.14
N ARG A 15 -3.11 -11.23 -6.90
CA ARG A 15 -2.42 -12.55 -6.92
C ARG A 15 -1.93 -12.99 -8.30
N THR A 16 -2.47 -12.39 -9.37
CA THR A 16 -2.13 -12.74 -10.76
C THR A 16 -1.40 -11.61 -11.48
N ARG A 17 -0.77 -10.70 -10.73
CA ARG A 17 -0.12 -9.52 -11.33
C ARG A 17 1.01 -9.91 -12.29
N SER A 18 1.88 -10.84 -11.90
CA SER A 18 3.03 -11.25 -12.70
C SER A 18 2.60 -11.89 -14.03
N THR A 19 1.54 -12.69 -14.03
CA THR A 19 1.01 -13.32 -15.24
C THR A 19 0.37 -12.31 -16.19
N ARG A 20 -0.29 -11.27 -15.66
CA ARG A 20 -0.92 -10.21 -16.47
C ARG A 20 0.08 -9.22 -17.07
N LYS A 21 1.17 -8.91 -16.36
CA LYS A 21 2.18 -7.93 -16.79
C LYS A 21 3.35 -8.57 -17.53
N GLY A 22 3.66 -9.84 -17.25
CA GLY A 22 4.61 -10.65 -18.02
C GLY A 22 6.07 -10.21 -17.98
N SER A 23 6.42 -9.21 -17.15
CA SER A 23 7.80 -8.72 -17.00
C SER A 23 8.48 -9.33 -15.78
N ALA A 24 9.80 -9.57 -15.88
CA ALA A 24 10.59 -10.31 -14.90
C ALA A 24 10.71 -9.67 -13.50
N GLY A 25 10.19 -8.46 -13.30
CA GLY A 25 10.20 -7.75 -12.01
C GLY A 25 8.84 -7.74 -11.29
N GLU A 26 7.80 -8.32 -11.87
CA GLU A 26 6.46 -8.27 -11.30
C GLU A 26 6.26 -9.38 -10.26
N THR A 27 5.77 -9.00 -9.07
CA THR A 27 5.52 -9.90 -7.95
C THR A 27 4.01 -10.03 -7.74
N ASN A 28 3.52 -11.26 -7.56
CA ASN A 28 2.15 -11.49 -7.11
C ASN A 28 2.03 -11.07 -5.65
N ILE A 29 0.94 -10.40 -5.32
CA ILE A 29 0.71 -9.92 -3.95
C ILE A 29 -0.43 -10.73 -3.35
N GLU A 30 -0.19 -11.30 -2.18
CA GLU A 30 -1.24 -11.87 -1.34
C GLU A 30 -1.99 -10.75 -0.60
N PRO A 31 -3.32 -10.80 -0.51
CA PRO A 31 -4.12 -9.83 0.24
C PRO A 31 -3.59 -9.58 1.65
N GLU A 32 -3.17 -10.63 2.35
CA GLU A 32 -2.67 -10.56 3.72
C GLU A 32 -1.38 -9.73 3.81
N TRP A 33 -0.51 -9.77 2.79
CA TRP A 33 0.68 -8.91 2.72
C TRP A 33 0.29 -7.45 2.47
N ALA A 34 -0.72 -7.22 1.63
CA ALA A 34 -1.24 -5.87 1.42
C ALA A 34 -1.91 -5.31 2.70
N ASP A 35 -2.55 -6.16 3.50
CA ASP A 35 -3.13 -5.79 4.78
C ASP A 35 -2.05 -5.39 5.78
N GLU A 36 -0.96 -6.16 5.89
CA GLU A 36 0.21 -5.81 6.70
C GLU A 36 0.78 -4.44 6.31
N ALA A 37 1.02 -4.22 5.02
CA ALA A 37 1.51 -2.95 4.51
C ALA A 37 0.53 -1.78 4.74
N PHE A 38 -0.78 -2.04 4.72
CA PHE A 38 -1.79 -1.02 4.97
C PHE A 38 -1.84 -0.57 6.44
N ILE A 39 -1.58 -1.49 7.38
CA ILE A 39 -1.61 -1.22 8.82
C ILE A 39 -0.22 -0.97 9.42
N ASP A 40 0.81 -0.91 8.58
CA ASP A 40 2.17 -0.60 9.01
C ASP A 40 2.18 0.74 9.76
N PRO A 41 2.68 0.80 11.01
CA PRO A 41 2.74 2.02 11.81
C PRO A 41 3.46 3.19 11.14
N HIS A 42 4.39 2.91 10.22
CA HIS A 42 5.14 3.92 9.49
C HIS A 42 4.61 4.14 8.06
N ALA A 43 3.42 3.62 7.74
CA ALA A 43 2.88 3.71 6.40
C ALA A 43 2.60 5.16 5.99
N VAL A 44 3.02 5.51 4.78
CA VAL A 44 2.74 6.82 4.20
C VAL A 44 1.46 6.74 3.39
N THR A 45 0.47 7.57 3.72
CA THR A 45 -0.80 7.64 3.00
C THR A 45 -0.97 8.96 2.26
N PHE A 46 -1.23 8.86 0.96
CA PHE A 46 -1.65 9.96 0.11
C PHE A 46 -3.16 9.88 -0.12
N SER A 47 -3.89 10.85 0.42
CA SER A 47 -5.34 10.99 0.27
C SER A 47 -5.66 12.37 -0.34
N PRO A 48 -6.07 12.44 -1.62
CA PRO A 48 -6.26 11.33 -2.55
C PRO A 48 -4.94 10.81 -3.15
N ASP A 49 -4.96 9.61 -3.74
CA ASP A 49 -3.89 9.04 -4.55
C ASP A 49 -3.52 10.06 -5.65
N PRO A 50 -2.25 10.51 -5.73
CA PRO A 50 -1.82 11.51 -6.71
C PRO A 50 -2.05 11.08 -8.16
N ALA A 51 -2.11 9.78 -8.43
CA ALA A 51 -2.38 9.24 -9.76
C ALA A 51 -3.88 9.06 -10.07
N SER A 52 -4.76 9.27 -9.08
CA SER A 52 -6.21 9.09 -9.22
C SER A 52 -6.83 10.27 -9.95
N LYS A 53 -7.41 10.02 -11.13
CA LYS A 53 -8.09 11.06 -11.93
C LYS A 53 -9.42 11.51 -11.33
N SER A 54 -10.09 10.65 -10.56
CA SER A 54 -11.36 10.97 -9.90
C SER A 54 -11.17 11.49 -8.48
N GLY A 55 -9.97 11.34 -7.90
CA GLY A 55 -9.68 11.68 -6.52
C GLY A 55 -10.40 10.80 -5.49
N SER A 56 -10.88 9.62 -5.89
CA SER A 56 -11.75 8.76 -5.06
C SER A 56 -11.01 7.61 -4.38
N SER A 57 -9.70 7.54 -4.55
CA SER A 57 -8.88 6.45 -4.02
C SER A 57 -7.73 7.03 -3.23
N ASP A 58 -7.27 6.29 -2.23
CA ASP A 58 -6.07 6.62 -1.46
C ASP A 58 -4.93 5.67 -1.83
N ARG A 59 -3.70 6.14 -1.67
CA ARG A 59 -2.49 5.34 -1.82
C ARG A 59 -1.80 5.24 -0.48
N THR A 60 -1.65 4.04 0.02
CA THR A 60 -0.85 3.74 1.21
C THR A 60 0.39 2.95 0.81
N ILE A 61 1.57 3.33 1.30
CA ILE A 61 2.82 2.61 1.10
C ILE A 61 3.32 2.19 2.47
N GLY A 62 3.49 0.89 2.67
CA GLY A 62 3.99 0.35 3.92
C GLY A 62 4.68 -0.99 3.74
N TRP A 63 5.31 -1.42 4.83
CA TRP A 63 6.08 -2.65 4.92
C TRP A 63 5.20 -3.84 5.25
N SER A 64 5.35 -4.91 4.47
CA SER A 64 4.81 -6.22 4.85
C SER A 64 5.93 -7.08 5.40
N GLU A 65 5.78 -7.52 6.65
CA GLU A 65 6.76 -8.38 7.31
C GLU A 65 6.82 -9.76 6.66
N THR A 66 5.68 -10.30 6.26
CA THR A 66 5.65 -11.61 5.62
C THR A 66 6.23 -11.55 4.20
N ALA A 67 5.98 -10.47 3.45
CA ALA A 67 6.53 -10.30 2.11
C ALA A 67 8.01 -9.90 2.11
N GLY A 68 8.47 -9.17 3.13
CA GLY A 68 9.82 -8.65 3.27
C GLY A 68 10.15 -7.50 2.31
N PHE A 69 9.14 -6.73 1.88
CA PHE A 69 9.32 -5.54 1.05
C PHE A 69 8.15 -4.55 1.19
N LEU A 70 8.37 -3.31 0.73
CA LEU A 70 7.34 -2.28 0.67
C LEU A 70 6.29 -2.59 -0.41
N ILE A 71 5.03 -2.43 -0.05
CA ILE A 71 3.87 -2.63 -0.92
C ILE A 71 3.08 -1.32 -0.98
N THR A 72 2.78 -0.90 -2.21
CA THR A 72 1.85 0.18 -2.50
C THR A 72 0.45 -0.43 -2.60
N VAL A 73 -0.46 0.03 -1.75
CA VAL A 73 -1.86 -0.40 -1.63
C VAL A 73 -2.76 0.75 -2.08
N ILE A 74 -3.68 0.47 -2.99
CA ILE A 74 -4.72 1.42 -3.42
C ILE A 74 -6.04 0.99 -2.81
N THR A 75 -6.67 1.89 -2.07
CA THR A 75 -7.98 1.68 -1.46
C THR A 75 -9.00 2.67 -2.02
N VAL A 76 -10.27 2.32 -1.90
CA VAL A 76 -11.41 3.22 -2.17
C VAL A 76 -12.31 3.18 -0.95
N LEU A 77 -12.64 4.35 -0.41
CA LEU A 77 -13.60 4.47 0.69
C LEU A 77 -15.02 4.60 0.12
N GLU A 78 -15.90 3.66 0.49
CA GLU A 78 -17.32 3.73 0.17
C GLU A 78 -18.13 3.71 1.47
N GLY A 79 -18.62 4.89 1.88
CA GLY A 79 -19.26 5.06 3.17
C GLY A 79 -18.26 4.87 4.30
N THR A 80 -18.47 3.86 5.14
CA THR A 80 -17.53 3.48 6.22
C THR A 80 -16.60 2.34 5.82
N LYS A 81 -16.76 1.76 4.62
CA LYS A 81 -16.05 0.55 4.23
C LYS A 81 -14.86 0.88 3.34
N VAL A 82 -13.70 0.30 3.68
CA VAL A 82 -12.48 0.40 2.88
C VAL A 82 -12.38 -0.80 1.95
N TRP A 83 -12.36 -0.56 0.64
CA TRP A 83 -12.20 -1.61 -0.37
C TRP A 83 -10.77 -1.62 -0.91
N GLY A 84 -10.17 -2.81 -1.00
CA GLY A 84 -8.90 -3.01 -1.69
C GLY A 84 -9.09 -2.95 -3.20
N ALA A 85 -8.50 -1.95 -3.85
CA ALA A 85 -8.62 -1.73 -5.30
C ALA A 85 -7.45 -2.36 -6.08
N ASN A 86 -6.22 -2.24 -5.55
CA ASN A 86 -5.01 -2.79 -6.16
C ASN A 86 -3.85 -2.83 -5.16
N ALA A 87 -2.85 -3.67 -5.43
CA ALA A 87 -1.61 -3.71 -4.65
C ALA A 87 -0.43 -4.12 -5.53
N TRP A 88 0.77 -3.60 -5.24
CA TRP A 88 2.02 -3.99 -5.90
C TRP A 88 3.25 -3.66 -5.07
N ARG A 89 4.36 -4.35 -5.35
CA ARG A 89 5.67 -4.00 -4.79
C ARG A 89 6.06 -2.57 -5.16
N SER A 90 6.34 -1.74 -4.17
CA SER A 90 6.67 -0.32 -4.35
C SER A 90 7.92 -0.13 -5.21
N ASN A 91 7.90 0.90 -6.06
CA ASN A 91 9.05 1.31 -6.85
C ASN A 91 9.96 2.25 -6.05
N ASP A 92 11.12 2.62 -6.60
CA ASP A 92 12.10 3.48 -5.92
C ASP A 92 11.54 4.83 -5.46
N VAL A 93 10.53 5.38 -6.14
CA VAL A 93 9.91 6.66 -5.76
C VAL A 93 9.04 6.46 -4.52
N ASP A 94 8.17 5.46 -4.54
CA ASP A 94 7.32 5.09 -3.40
C ASP A 94 8.18 4.71 -2.18
N GLN A 95 9.28 3.98 -2.38
CA GLN A 95 10.21 3.60 -1.31
C GLN A 95 10.86 4.84 -0.66
N ARG A 96 11.30 5.82 -1.45
CA ARG A 96 11.85 7.08 -0.92
C ARG A 96 10.84 7.88 -0.12
N HIS A 97 9.57 7.89 -0.52
CA HIS A 97 8.53 8.56 0.24
C HIS A 97 8.40 7.95 1.64
N TYR A 98 8.34 6.61 1.72
CA TYR A 98 8.30 5.88 2.98
C TYR A 98 9.53 6.14 3.86
N GLU A 99 10.73 6.05 3.28
CA GLU A 99 11.99 6.27 4.01
C GLU A 99 12.12 7.69 4.58
N ASN A 100 11.74 8.70 3.80
CA ASN A 100 11.80 10.09 4.25
C ASN A 100 10.81 10.39 5.38
N ASP A 101 9.59 9.84 5.28
CA ASP A 101 8.56 10.06 6.31
C ASP A 101 8.98 9.42 7.63
N LYS A 102 9.49 8.19 7.57
CA LYS A 102 10.04 7.48 8.73
C LYS A 102 11.21 8.22 9.39
N GLN A 103 12.06 8.91 8.61
CA GLN A 103 13.14 9.74 9.16
C GLN A 103 12.60 10.98 9.87
N ASN A 104 11.60 11.66 9.28
CA ASN A 104 10.98 12.84 9.88
C ASN A 104 10.22 12.54 11.18
N GLU A 105 9.68 11.32 11.35
CA GLU A 105 9.08 10.87 12.61
C GLU A 105 10.14 10.74 13.72
N GLY A 106 11.30 10.13 13.41
CA GLY A 106 12.39 9.95 14.38
C GLY A 106 13.01 11.27 14.86
N GLU A 107 13.08 12.28 13.99
CA GLU A 107 13.58 13.62 14.35
C GLU A 107 12.63 14.38 15.30
N GLN A 108 11.32 14.12 15.25
CA GLN A 108 10.32 14.77 16.11
C GLN A 108 10.21 14.13 17.51
N GLU A 109 10.69 12.89 17.68
CA GLU A 109 10.72 12.20 18.96
C GLU A 109 11.99 12.50 19.78
N GLU A 110 13.12 12.85 19.14
CA GLU A 110 14.38 13.19 19.83
C GLU A 110 14.41 14.62 20.41
N GLU A 111 13.51 15.51 20.00
CA GLU A 111 13.37 16.89 20.53
C GLU A 111 12.38 17.03 21.71
N GLN A 112 11.86 15.93 22.26
CA GLN A 112 10.92 15.90 23.41
C GLN A 112 11.54 15.31 24.69
#